data_AF-A0AAQ3DL09-F1
#
_entry.id   AF-A0AAQ3DL09-F1
#
_cell.length_a   1.000
_cell.length_b   1.000
_cell.length_c   1.000
_cell.angle_alpha   90.00
_cell.angle_beta   90.00
_cell.angle_gamma   90.00
#
_symmetry.space_group_name_H-M   'P 1'
#
loop_
_entity.id
_entity.type
_entity.pdbx_description
1 polymer ?
#
loop_
_entity_poly.entity_id
_entity_poly.type
_entity_poly.pdbx_seq_one_letter_code
_entity_poly.pdbx_strand_id
1 'polypeptide(L)'
;MGSKKINNKNYYYINNLEILKNIAFRETQAVEFLYVYIVKVLKDSDLWKEFENFYTLQNKDSFINLKTKFIDFTITNTAINNKRECSRIFTKVINPISYKLKKLGTKRGFLSNNAITLSDLRYNNFNFRDLKTQKAKSLSRKEYEVELIQRMNAYTKYSIQKAKRLVKEYNEKFHNSLSEININNIEPSINNIKATQAHHIFSESQFQEIANYLENLIVLTPDQHFLMAHPKNHTHYVDKDFQYICLLAKINTLINDLIFNNENKTYSFENFKKVLNVGLNTNEFQNIDELDFLTVIQKIDDIYGESKQNQYDNLKQLIIKNILNKLSNK
;
A
#
# COMPACT_ATOMS: atom_id res chain seq x y z
N MET A 1 -7.40 21.63 4.35
CA MET A 1 -6.69 22.84 3.88
C MET A 1 -7.59 24.02 4.10
N GLY A 2 -7.03 25.17 4.46
CA GLY A 2 -7.72 26.44 4.44
C GLY A 2 -7.20 27.29 3.29
N SER A 3 -8.04 28.20 2.81
CA SER A 3 -7.63 29.19 1.82
C SER A 3 -7.99 30.59 2.30
N LYS A 4 -7.15 31.56 1.96
CA LYS A 4 -7.41 32.98 2.16
C LYS A 4 -7.06 33.71 0.87
N LYS A 5 -8.01 34.47 0.35
CA LYS A 5 -7.76 35.36 -0.77
C LYS A 5 -7.25 36.70 -0.24
N ILE A 6 -6.06 37.10 -0.65
CA ILE A 6 -5.50 38.43 -0.35
C ILE A 6 -5.24 39.09 -1.70
N ASN A 7 -5.97 40.16 -2.00
CA ASN A 7 -6.04 40.79 -3.32
C ASN A 7 -6.39 39.76 -4.42
N ASN A 8 -5.58 39.68 -5.48
CA ASN A 8 -5.73 38.72 -6.57
C ASN A 8 -4.96 37.40 -6.35
N LYS A 9 -4.45 37.13 -5.14
CA LYS A 9 -3.69 35.91 -4.84
C LYS A 9 -4.43 35.03 -3.83
N ASN A 10 -4.46 33.73 -4.12
CA ASN A 10 -4.96 32.71 -3.21
C ASN A 10 -3.79 32.16 -2.38
N TYR A 11 -3.90 32.26 -1.07
CA TYR A 11 -2.97 31.67 -0.12
C TYR A 11 -3.60 30.41 0.46
N TYR A 12 -2.83 29.33 0.52
CA TYR A 12 -3.28 28.05 1.06
C TYR A 12 -2.46 27.70 2.29
N TYR A 13 -3.11 27.16 3.31
CA TYR A 13 -2.45 26.69 4.52
C TYR A 13 -2.96 25.31 4.93
N ILE A 14 -2.10 24.60 5.65
CA ILE A 14 -2.35 23.24 6.10
C ILE A 14 -3.04 23.31 7.46
N ASN A 15 -4.32 22.95 7.50
CA ASN A 15 -5.08 22.90 8.77
C ASN A 15 -4.65 21.71 9.63
N ASN A 16 -4.38 20.57 9.00
CA ASN A 16 -3.97 19.36 9.69
C ASN A 16 -2.95 18.61 8.81
N LEU A 17 -1.69 18.67 9.22
CA LEU A 17 -0.58 18.04 8.50
C LEU A 17 -0.62 16.52 8.63
N GLU A 18 -1.10 15.98 9.76
CA GLU A 18 -1.16 14.53 9.99
C GLU A 18 -2.13 13.84 9.05
N ILE A 19 -3.32 14.42 8.82
CA ILE A 19 -4.28 13.90 7.84
C ILE A 19 -3.67 13.92 6.44
N LEU A 20 -3.00 15.00 6.05
CA LEU A 20 -2.33 15.07 4.75
C LEU A 20 -1.22 14.03 4.62
N LYS A 21 -0.42 13.83 5.68
CA LYS A 21 0.60 12.79 5.72
C LYS A 21 -0.02 11.40 5.60
N ASN A 22 -1.13 11.11 6.30
CA ASN A 22 -1.84 9.84 6.22
C ASN A 22 -2.40 9.58 4.81
N ILE A 23 -3.10 10.55 4.21
CA ILE A 23 -3.58 10.46 2.82
C ILE A 23 -2.41 10.23 1.85
N ALA A 24 -1.32 10.97 2.03
CA ALA A 24 -0.14 10.86 1.21
C ALA A 24 0.67 9.60 1.50
N PHE A 25 0.38 8.83 2.55
CA PHE A 25 1.19 7.72 3.00
C PHE A 25 1.13 6.56 2.01
N ARG A 26 -0.07 6.07 1.71
CA ARG A 26 -0.34 4.96 0.80
C ARG A 26 -1.57 5.26 -0.06
N GLU A 27 -1.63 4.69 -1.25
CA GLU A 27 -2.79 4.89 -2.14
C GLU A 27 -4.09 4.39 -1.51
N THR A 28 -4.05 3.29 -0.76
CA THR A 28 -5.20 2.76 -0.01
C THR A 28 -5.73 3.73 1.04
N GLN A 29 -4.86 4.55 1.64
CA GLN A 29 -5.21 5.56 2.65
C GLN A 29 -5.87 6.78 1.98
N ALA A 30 -5.41 7.14 0.78
CA ALA A 30 -6.11 8.11 -0.05
C ALA A 30 -7.52 7.61 -0.44
N VAL A 31 -7.65 6.33 -0.78
CA VAL A 31 -8.96 5.73 -1.09
C VAL A 31 -9.85 5.66 0.16
N GLU A 32 -9.28 5.37 1.34
CA GLU A 32 -10.02 5.40 2.61
C GLU A 32 -10.59 6.80 2.88
N PHE A 33 -9.76 7.82 2.73
CA PHE A 33 -10.20 9.20 2.87
C PHE A 33 -11.31 9.55 1.89
N LEU A 34 -11.18 9.15 0.60
CA LEU A 34 -12.22 9.35 -0.39
C LEU A 34 -13.51 8.64 -0.01
N TYR A 35 -13.45 7.39 0.47
CA TYR A 35 -14.61 6.65 0.93
C TYR A 35 -15.33 7.39 2.05
N VAL A 36 -14.62 7.75 3.13
CA VAL A 36 -15.20 8.45 4.28
C VAL A 36 -15.81 9.80 3.87
N TYR A 37 -15.08 10.58 3.07
CA TYR A 37 -15.54 11.87 2.58
C TYR A 37 -16.81 11.74 1.72
N ILE A 38 -16.78 10.85 0.72
CA ILE A 38 -17.90 10.65 -0.20
C ILE A 38 -19.14 10.16 0.55
N VAL A 39 -19.00 9.16 1.42
CA VAL A 39 -20.12 8.63 2.21
C VAL A 39 -20.71 9.72 3.09
N LYS A 40 -19.89 10.55 3.74
CA LYS A 40 -20.39 11.67 4.53
C LYS A 40 -21.18 12.66 3.69
N VAL A 41 -20.65 13.09 2.54
CA VAL A 41 -21.36 14.01 1.63
C VAL A 41 -22.69 13.41 1.16
N LEU A 42 -22.71 12.12 0.80
CA LEU A 42 -23.93 11.46 0.33
C LEU A 42 -24.99 11.33 1.43
N LYS A 43 -24.58 11.11 2.68
CA LYS A 43 -25.48 11.06 3.84
C LYS A 43 -26.03 12.44 4.17
N ASP A 44 -25.17 13.45 4.22
CA ASP A 44 -25.57 14.85 4.47
C ASP A 44 -26.45 15.40 3.32
N SER A 45 -26.45 14.75 2.15
CA SER A 45 -27.27 15.10 0.98
C SER A 45 -28.51 14.21 0.79
N ASP A 46 -28.83 13.33 1.74
CA ASP A 46 -29.93 12.37 1.68
C ASP A 46 -29.94 11.43 0.45
N LEU A 47 -28.78 11.25 -0.20
CA LEU A 47 -28.62 10.35 -1.35
C LEU A 47 -28.17 8.95 -0.98
N TRP A 48 -27.65 8.75 0.23
CA TRP A 48 -27.00 7.49 0.63
C TRP A 48 -27.91 6.26 0.49
N LYS A 49 -29.22 6.40 0.76
CA LYS A 49 -30.20 5.31 0.64
C LYS A 49 -30.25 4.69 -0.75
N GLU A 50 -30.02 5.49 -1.80
CA GLU A 50 -29.98 5.00 -3.18
C GLU A 50 -28.74 4.17 -3.45
N PHE A 51 -27.61 4.55 -2.85
CA PHE A 51 -26.37 3.78 -2.92
C PHE A 51 -26.51 2.46 -2.16
N GLU A 52 -27.11 2.47 -0.97
CA GLU A 52 -27.39 1.25 -0.20
C GLU A 52 -28.24 0.26 -0.99
N ASN A 53 -29.32 0.73 -1.62
CA ASN A 53 -30.16 -0.10 -2.47
C ASN A 53 -29.38 -0.76 -3.62
N PHE A 54 -28.49 -0.01 -4.29
CA PHE A 54 -27.61 -0.57 -5.31
C PHE A 54 -26.62 -1.59 -4.74
N TYR A 55 -26.03 -1.34 -3.57
CA TYR A 55 -25.06 -2.27 -2.97
C TYR A 55 -25.69 -3.56 -2.43
N THR A 56 -27.00 -3.54 -2.13
CA THR A 56 -27.80 -4.72 -1.83
C THR A 56 -28.14 -5.52 -3.10
N LEU A 57 -28.60 -4.87 -4.17
CA LEU A 57 -29.13 -5.55 -5.36
C LEU A 57 -28.09 -5.93 -6.43
N GLN A 58 -27.08 -5.08 -6.66
CA GLN A 58 -25.94 -5.31 -7.56
C GLN A 58 -26.31 -5.77 -8.99
N ASN A 59 -27.41 -5.23 -9.55
CA ASN A 59 -27.88 -5.56 -10.89
C ASN A 59 -28.01 -4.33 -11.80
N LYS A 60 -28.28 -4.55 -13.11
CA LYS A 60 -28.35 -3.47 -14.11
C LYS A 60 -29.40 -2.42 -13.78
N ASP A 61 -30.57 -2.82 -13.32
CA ASP A 61 -31.69 -1.90 -13.05
C ASP A 61 -31.40 -1.01 -11.84
N SER A 62 -30.91 -1.60 -10.74
CA SER A 62 -30.48 -0.84 -9.55
C SER A 62 -29.35 0.14 -9.87
N PHE A 63 -28.41 -0.22 -10.75
CA PHE A 63 -27.36 0.69 -11.23
C PHE A 63 -27.90 1.86 -12.04
N ILE A 64 -28.81 1.60 -12.99
CA ILE A 64 -29.44 2.64 -13.81
C ILE A 64 -30.25 3.59 -12.93
N ASN A 65 -31.03 3.05 -11.99
CA ASN A 65 -31.82 3.85 -11.05
C ASN A 65 -30.94 4.77 -10.20
N LEU A 66 -29.88 4.22 -9.59
CA LEU A 66 -28.91 5.01 -8.82
C LEU A 66 -28.28 6.13 -9.67
N LYS A 67 -27.80 5.78 -10.88
CA LYS A 67 -27.15 6.74 -11.78
C LYS A 67 -28.09 7.88 -12.18
N THR A 68 -29.34 7.55 -12.51
CA THR A 68 -30.36 8.55 -12.86
C THR A 68 -30.64 9.48 -11.70
N LYS A 69 -30.93 8.94 -10.50
CA LYS A 69 -31.17 9.75 -9.30
C LYS A 69 -30.00 10.65 -8.94
N PHE A 70 -28.77 10.16 -9.08
CA PHE A 70 -27.57 10.98 -8.85
C PHE A 70 -27.45 12.13 -9.85
N ILE A 71 -27.71 11.87 -11.13
CA ILE A 71 -27.64 12.90 -12.19
C ILE A 71 -28.72 13.96 -11.95
N ASP A 72 -29.95 13.55 -11.68
CA ASP A 72 -31.07 14.46 -11.46
C ASP A 72 -30.84 15.31 -10.21
N PHE A 73 -30.35 14.70 -9.11
CA PHE A 73 -29.94 15.43 -7.92
C PHE A 73 -28.86 16.48 -8.22
N THR A 74 -27.83 16.11 -8.99
CA THR A 74 -26.71 17.01 -9.30
C THR A 74 -27.18 18.21 -10.13
N ILE A 75 -28.03 17.97 -11.14
CA ILE A 75 -28.59 19.04 -11.99
C ILE A 75 -29.52 19.95 -11.18
N THR A 76 -30.31 19.38 -10.27
CA THR A 76 -31.27 20.15 -9.45
C THR A 76 -30.56 21.06 -8.45
N ASN A 77 -29.44 20.61 -7.88
CA ASN A 77 -28.80 21.28 -6.73
C ASN A 77 -27.49 22.00 -7.07
N THR A 78 -27.04 22.01 -8.32
CA THR A 78 -25.79 22.67 -8.72
C THR A 78 -25.93 23.41 -10.06
N ALA A 79 -24.96 24.27 -10.39
CA ALA A 79 -24.92 24.95 -11.69
C ALA A 79 -24.57 24.01 -12.87
N ILE A 80 -24.31 22.71 -12.62
CA ILE A 80 -23.97 21.74 -13.65
C ILE A 80 -25.26 21.30 -14.35
N ASN A 81 -25.43 21.73 -15.60
CA ASN A 81 -26.64 21.45 -16.38
C ASN A 81 -26.47 20.34 -17.44
N ASN A 82 -25.30 19.68 -17.50
CA ASN A 82 -25.02 18.67 -18.51
C ASN A 82 -24.90 17.25 -17.92
N LYS A 83 -25.67 16.31 -18.48
CA LYS A 83 -25.73 14.90 -18.01
C LYS A 83 -24.39 14.16 -18.16
N ARG A 84 -23.57 14.56 -19.13
CA ARG A 84 -22.27 13.92 -19.40
C ARG A 84 -21.30 14.16 -18.25
N GLU A 85 -21.25 15.38 -17.74
CA GLU A 85 -20.40 15.77 -16.62
C GLU A 85 -20.89 15.15 -15.32
N CYS A 86 -22.20 15.16 -15.08
CA CYS A 86 -22.79 14.43 -13.95
C CYS A 86 -22.43 12.94 -13.98
N SER A 87 -22.42 12.31 -15.16
CA SER A 87 -21.99 10.91 -15.31
C SER A 87 -20.50 10.68 -15.02
N ARG A 88 -19.63 11.66 -15.34
CA ARG A 88 -18.21 11.59 -14.99
C ARG A 88 -17.99 11.71 -13.50
N ILE A 89 -18.68 12.66 -12.86
CA ILE A 89 -18.66 12.84 -11.40
C ILE A 89 -19.18 11.56 -10.72
N PHE A 90 -20.30 11.01 -11.19
CA PHE A 90 -20.86 9.76 -10.68
C PHE A 90 -19.83 8.63 -10.64
N THR A 91 -19.03 8.47 -11.71
CA THR A 91 -17.96 7.46 -11.76
C THR A 91 -16.92 7.66 -10.64
N LYS A 92 -16.57 8.92 -10.34
CA LYS A 92 -15.63 9.27 -9.27
C LYS A 92 -16.21 9.10 -7.87
N VAL A 93 -17.53 9.11 -7.73
CA VAL A 93 -18.26 8.90 -6.48
C VAL A 93 -18.46 7.41 -6.21
N ILE A 94 -19.02 6.66 -7.16
CA ILE A 94 -19.41 5.26 -6.94
C ILE A 94 -18.20 4.32 -6.84
N ASN A 95 -17.16 4.51 -7.66
CA ASN A 95 -16.07 3.52 -7.73
C ASN A 95 -15.22 3.42 -6.46
N PRO A 96 -14.82 4.53 -5.78
CA PRO A 96 -14.12 4.43 -4.49
C PRO A 96 -14.92 3.65 -3.44
N ILE A 97 -16.24 3.88 -3.39
CA ILE A 97 -17.13 3.15 -2.47
C ILE A 97 -17.20 1.67 -2.86
N SER A 98 -17.41 1.37 -4.14
CA SER A 98 -17.46 -0.01 -4.65
C SER A 98 -16.16 -0.77 -4.37
N TYR A 99 -14.99 -0.14 -4.54
CA TYR A 99 -13.71 -0.76 -4.18
C TYR A 99 -13.64 -1.11 -2.70
N LYS A 100 -13.99 -0.17 -1.82
CA LYS A 100 -13.94 -0.37 -0.37
C LYS A 100 -14.87 -1.51 0.08
N LEU A 101 -16.05 -1.61 -0.53
CA LEU A 101 -17.03 -2.65 -0.25
C LEU A 101 -16.79 -3.98 -0.99
N LYS A 102 -15.76 -4.06 -1.85
CA LYS A 102 -15.50 -5.21 -2.75
C LYS A 102 -16.72 -5.55 -3.63
N LYS A 103 -17.41 -4.52 -4.14
CA LYS A 103 -18.66 -4.59 -4.92
C LYS A 103 -18.47 -4.13 -6.36
N LEU A 104 -19.48 -4.38 -7.19
CA LEU A 104 -19.59 -3.82 -8.54
C LEU A 104 -19.71 -2.29 -8.49
N GLY A 105 -19.26 -1.63 -9.55
CA GLY A 105 -19.32 -0.18 -9.72
C GLY A 105 -19.56 0.15 -11.18
N THR A 106 -18.87 1.16 -11.72
CA THR A 106 -18.99 1.52 -13.13
C THR A 106 -17.68 1.45 -13.91
N LYS A 107 -17.76 0.88 -15.12
CA LYS A 107 -16.70 0.93 -16.15
C LYS A 107 -17.31 1.43 -17.45
N ARG A 108 -16.68 2.45 -18.05
CA ARG A 108 -17.15 3.10 -19.30
C ARG A 108 -18.61 3.58 -19.23
N GLY A 109 -19.10 3.92 -18.03
CA GLY A 109 -20.46 4.40 -17.81
C GLY A 109 -21.53 3.30 -17.65
N PHE A 110 -21.16 2.03 -17.71
CA PHE A 110 -22.00 0.86 -17.48
C PHE A 110 -21.64 0.16 -16.17
N LEU A 111 -22.52 -0.71 -15.68
CA LEU A 111 -22.23 -1.59 -14.54
C LEU A 111 -21.00 -2.46 -14.86
N SER A 112 -20.08 -2.60 -13.90
CA SER A 112 -18.89 -3.44 -14.08
C SER A 112 -19.26 -4.93 -14.02
N ASN A 113 -18.55 -5.76 -14.81
CA ASN A 113 -18.73 -7.21 -14.77
C ASN A 113 -18.13 -7.86 -13.52
N ASN A 114 -17.08 -7.24 -12.97
CA ASN A 114 -16.36 -7.69 -11.79
C ASN A 114 -16.32 -6.58 -10.74
N ALA A 115 -15.99 -6.93 -9.50
CA ALA A 115 -15.78 -5.95 -8.43
C ALA A 115 -14.71 -4.92 -8.83
N ILE A 116 -14.89 -3.68 -8.37
CA ILE A 116 -13.92 -2.61 -8.63
C ILE A 116 -12.63 -2.91 -7.87
N THR A 117 -11.51 -2.86 -8.59
CA THR A 117 -10.18 -3.07 -8.02
C THR A 117 -9.44 -1.74 -7.82
N LEU A 118 -8.32 -1.76 -7.08
CA LEU A 118 -7.53 -0.55 -6.88
C LEU A 118 -7.01 0.01 -8.22
N SER A 119 -6.69 -0.85 -9.19
CA SER A 119 -6.25 -0.42 -10.52
C SER A 119 -7.35 0.36 -11.22
N ASP A 120 -8.62 -0.05 -11.10
CA ASP A 120 -9.77 0.64 -11.69
C ASP A 120 -9.95 2.08 -11.17
N LEU A 121 -9.41 2.40 -9.98
CA LEU A 121 -9.42 3.75 -9.41
C LEU A 121 -8.25 4.60 -9.89
N ARG A 122 -7.13 3.97 -10.27
CA ARG A 122 -5.95 4.67 -10.76
C ARG A 122 -6.29 5.33 -12.09
N TYR A 123 -6.07 6.64 -12.17
CA TYR A 123 -6.24 7.42 -13.39
C TYR A 123 -5.34 6.90 -14.55
N ASN A 124 -4.30 6.13 -14.19
CA ASN A 124 -3.32 5.52 -15.09
C ASN A 124 -3.60 4.04 -15.40
N ASN A 125 -4.83 3.55 -15.25
CA ASN A 125 -5.20 2.37 -16.04
C ASN A 125 -5.21 2.79 -17.50
N PHE A 126 -4.08 2.60 -18.17
CA PHE A 126 -3.87 2.96 -19.57
C PHE A 126 -4.96 2.33 -20.43
N ASN A 127 -5.97 3.12 -20.76
CA ASN A 127 -6.89 2.79 -21.84
C ASN A 127 -6.08 2.91 -23.12
N PHE A 128 -5.52 1.80 -23.62
CA PHE A 128 -4.84 1.77 -24.92
C PHE A 128 -5.68 2.41 -26.05
N ARG A 129 -7.01 2.46 -25.87
CA ARG A 129 -7.99 3.05 -26.79
C ARG A 129 -8.09 4.59 -26.71
N ASP A 130 -7.87 5.21 -25.55
CA ASP A 130 -7.82 6.69 -25.38
C ASP A 130 -6.44 7.27 -25.77
N LEU A 131 -5.40 6.43 -25.92
CA LEU A 131 -4.07 6.86 -26.40
C LEU A 131 -4.09 7.33 -27.88
N LYS A 132 -5.16 7.07 -28.64
CA LYS A 132 -5.29 7.57 -30.02
C LYS A 132 -5.76 9.02 -30.10
N THR A 133 -6.40 9.55 -29.05
CA THR A 133 -7.10 10.85 -29.10
C THR A 133 -6.35 11.99 -28.40
N GLN A 134 -5.37 11.70 -27.55
CA GLN A 134 -4.49 12.72 -26.90
C GLN A 134 -3.09 12.82 -27.54
N LYS A 135 -2.94 12.30 -28.76
CA LYS A 135 -1.69 12.40 -29.51
C LYS A 135 -1.46 13.85 -29.95
N ALA A 136 -0.38 14.50 -29.49
CA ALA A 136 0.15 15.67 -30.20
C ALA A 136 0.51 15.22 -31.62
N LYS A 137 -0.01 15.89 -32.66
CA LYS A 137 0.15 15.47 -34.07
C LYS A 137 1.61 15.26 -34.51
N SER A 138 2.58 15.77 -33.75
CA SER A 138 4.02 15.74 -34.02
C SER A 138 4.79 14.49 -33.54
N LEU A 139 4.31 13.73 -32.56
CA LEU A 139 5.07 12.57 -32.02
C LEU A 139 4.78 11.28 -32.81
N SER A 140 5.78 10.44 -33.08
CA SER A 140 5.54 9.10 -33.59
C SER A 140 4.99 8.18 -32.49
N ARG A 141 4.33 7.08 -32.87
CA ARG A 141 3.80 6.10 -31.89
C ARG A 141 4.91 5.50 -31.02
N LYS A 142 6.08 5.25 -31.60
CA LYS A 142 7.25 4.70 -30.89
C LYS A 142 7.82 5.69 -29.85
N GLU A 143 7.94 6.96 -30.20
CA GLU A 143 8.46 7.98 -29.28
C GLU A 143 7.52 8.19 -28.07
N TYR A 144 6.21 8.15 -28.31
CA TYR A 144 5.23 8.25 -27.23
C TYR A 144 5.21 7.02 -26.31
N GLU A 145 5.39 5.81 -26.86
CA GLU A 145 5.55 4.58 -26.05
C GLU A 145 6.83 4.64 -25.19
N VAL A 146 7.93 5.16 -25.73
CA VAL A 146 9.18 5.37 -24.97
C VAL A 146 8.96 6.37 -23.83
N GLU A 147 8.32 7.51 -24.10
CA GLU A 147 7.99 8.50 -23.07
C GLU A 147 7.09 7.91 -21.98
N LEU A 148 6.15 7.04 -22.36
CA LEU A 148 5.27 6.35 -21.44
C LEU A 148 6.02 5.42 -20.49
N ILE A 149 6.91 4.59 -21.03
CA ILE A 149 7.77 3.69 -20.26
C ILE A 149 8.65 4.50 -19.31
N GLN A 150 9.21 5.62 -19.78
CA GLN A 150 10.01 6.51 -18.94
C GLN A 150 9.20 7.09 -17.77
N ARG A 151 7.98 7.55 -18.01
CA ARG A 151 7.08 8.06 -16.96
C ARG A 151 6.71 6.97 -15.94
N MET A 152 6.41 5.76 -16.40
CA MET A 152 6.14 4.62 -15.50
C MET A 152 7.36 4.30 -14.64
N ASN A 153 8.54 4.22 -15.24
CA ASN A 153 9.79 3.94 -14.52
C ASN A 153 10.10 5.02 -13.47
N ALA A 154 9.88 6.30 -13.81
CA ALA A 154 10.03 7.40 -12.88
C ALA A 154 9.05 7.29 -11.70
N TYR A 155 7.78 6.96 -11.95
CA TYR A 155 6.78 6.76 -10.89
C TYR A 155 7.15 5.59 -9.97
N THR A 156 7.60 4.47 -10.53
CA THR A 156 8.05 3.30 -9.77
C THR A 156 9.23 3.66 -8.87
N LYS A 157 10.26 4.30 -9.42
CA LYS A 157 11.45 4.74 -8.66
C LYS A 157 11.08 5.70 -7.53
N TYR A 158 10.22 6.67 -7.82
CA TYR A 158 9.70 7.60 -6.80
C TYR A 158 8.95 6.85 -5.68
N SER A 159 8.09 5.90 -6.03
CA SER A 159 7.31 5.12 -5.07
C SER A 159 8.21 4.27 -4.15
N ILE A 160 9.27 3.68 -4.69
CA ILE A 160 10.27 2.92 -3.92
C ILE A 160 11.05 3.84 -2.96
N GLN A 161 11.53 5.00 -3.43
CA GLN A 161 12.23 5.95 -2.57
C GLN A 161 11.35 6.48 -1.45
N LYS A 162 10.08 6.76 -1.77
CA LYS A 162 9.07 7.14 -0.77
C LYS A 162 8.87 6.03 0.26
N ALA A 163 8.74 4.78 -0.16
CA ALA A 163 8.63 3.63 0.74
C ALA A 163 9.85 3.51 1.67
N LYS A 164 11.07 3.60 1.13
CA LYS A 164 12.31 3.59 1.93
C LYS A 164 12.34 4.72 2.97
N ARG A 165 11.90 5.93 2.60
CA ARG A 165 11.80 7.06 3.53
C ARG A 165 10.80 6.76 4.66
N LEU A 166 9.61 6.28 4.32
CA LEU A 166 8.57 5.98 5.32
C LEU A 166 8.99 4.90 6.32
N VAL A 167 9.69 3.85 5.88
CA VAL A 167 10.19 2.82 6.80
C VAL A 167 11.28 3.38 7.73
N LYS A 168 12.13 4.27 7.25
CA LYS A 168 13.13 4.97 8.09
C LYS A 168 12.47 5.90 9.12
N GLU A 169 11.48 6.69 8.70
CA GLU A 169 10.71 7.57 9.60
C GLU A 169 10.00 6.75 10.69
N TYR A 170 9.41 5.60 10.33
CA TYR A 170 8.81 4.67 11.30
C TYR A 170 9.86 4.14 12.28
N ASN A 171 11.00 3.66 11.77
CA ASN A 171 12.08 3.11 12.59
C ASN A 171 12.70 4.17 13.53
N GLU A 172 12.86 5.40 13.08
CA GLU A 172 13.27 6.52 13.95
C GLU A 172 12.28 6.73 15.09
N LYS A 173 10.97 6.74 14.79
CA LYS A 173 9.92 6.99 15.78
C LYS A 173 9.73 5.86 16.79
N PHE A 174 9.74 4.60 16.34
CA PHE A 174 9.33 3.45 17.16
C PHE A 174 10.48 2.52 17.56
N HIS A 175 11.65 2.66 16.95
CA HIS A 175 12.82 1.82 17.18
C HIS A 175 14.10 2.64 17.47
N ASN A 176 14.00 3.94 17.72
CA ASN A 176 15.13 4.83 18.03
C ASN A 176 16.27 4.77 17.00
N SER A 177 15.93 4.55 15.72
CA SER A 177 16.90 4.35 14.64
C SER A 177 17.84 3.14 14.84
N LEU A 178 17.45 2.16 15.67
CA LEU A 178 18.17 0.89 15.82
C LEU A 178 17.68 -0.13 14.80
N SER A 179 18.48 -1.18 14.57
CA SER A 179 18.11 -2.22 13.62
C SER A 179 16.83 -2.96 14.04
N GLU A 180 15.99 -3.29 13.07
CA GLU A 180 14.85 -4.20 13.28
C GLU A 180 15.33 -5.61 13.66
N ILE A 181 16.56 -5.97 13.26
CA ILE A 181 17.25 -7.19 13.70
C ILE A 181 18.05 -6.84 14.94
N ASN A 182 17.43 -7.05 16.10
CA ASN A 182 18.05 -6.80 17.39
C ASN A 182 18.96 -7.98 17.77
N ILE A 183 20.26 -7.83 17.47
CA ILE A 183 21.34 -8.72 17.94
C ILE A 183 21.74 -8.35 19.39
N ASN A 184 21.15 -7.29 19.94
CA ASN A 184 21.68 -6.53 21.06
C ASN A 184 21.59 -7.24 22.43
N ASN A 185 20.94 -8.39 22.52
CA ASN A 185 21.04 -9.24 23.71
C ASN A 185 22.35 -10.06 23.74
N ILE A 186 23.19 -9.96 22.69
CA ILE A 186 24.40 -10.77 22.53
C ILE A 186 25.68 -9.93 22.73
N GLU A 187 25.71 -8.64 22.35
CA GLU A 187 26.85 -7.74 22.65
C GLU A 187 26.44 -6.27 22.93
N PRO A 188 26.68 -5.74 24.16
CA PRO A 188 26.37 -4.36 24.53
C PRO A 188 27.18 -3.27 23.81
N SER A 189 28.32 -3.61 23.20
CA SER A 189 29.20 -2.67 22.47
C SER A 189 28.61 -2.23 21.13
N ILE A 190 27.74 -3.05 20.53
CA ILE A 190 27.10 -2.83 19.21
C ILE A 190 25.75 -2.09 19.37
N ASN A 191 25.30 -1.89 20.62
CA ASN A 191 23.95 -1.50 21.00
C ASN A 191 23.53 -0.08 20.56
N ASN A 192 24.47 0.73 20.05
CA ASN A 192 24.25 2.12 19.64
C ASN A 192 24.50 2.40 18.15
N ILE A 193 24.72 1.37 17.32
CA ILE A 193 24.90 1.60 15.88
C ILE A 193 23.55 1.91 15.24
N LYS A 194 23.44 3.11 14.65
CA LYS A 194 22.23 3.52 13.94
C LYS A 194 22.04 2.69 12.67
N ALA A 195 20.82 2.22 12.49
CA ALA A 195 20.37 1.52 11.30
C ALA A 195 20.01 2.55 10.21
N THR A 196 20.88 2.67 9.20
CA THR A 196 20.74 3.66 8.13
C THR A 196 20.29 3.05 6.81
N GLN A 197 20.25 1.72 6.71
CA GLN A 197 20.01 1.01 5.46
C GLN A 197 18.58 0.48 5.41
N ALA A 198 17.75 1.03 4.51
CA ALA A 198 16.46 0.44 4.19
C ALA A 198 16.66 -0.63 3.10
N HIS A 199 16.81 -1.87 3.56
CA HIS A 199 17.09 -3.04 2.74
C HIS A 199 15.80 -3.69 2.24
N HIS A 200 15.84 -4.22 1.02
CA HIS A 200 14.76 -5.00 0.43
C HIS A 200 14.91 -6.47 0.79
N ILE A 201 14.00 -7.04 1.56
CA ILE A 201 14.05 -8.46 1.97
C ILE A 201 14.03 -9.36 0.73
N PHE A 202 13.12 -9.08 -0.21
CA PHE A 202 13.12 -9.60 -1.57
C PHE A 202 13.62 -8.53 -2.53
N SER A 203 14.67 -8.85 -3.29
CA SER A 203 15.44 -7.88 -4.08
C SER A 203 14.59 -7.09 -5.09
N GLU A 204 14.87 -5.78 -5.21
CA GLU A 204 14.17 -4.89 -6.15
C GLU A 204 14.31 -5.34 -7.61
N SER A 205 15.47 -5.89 -7.99
CA SER A 205 15.74 -6.32 -9.36
C SER A 205 14.89 -7.52 -9.79
N GLN A 206 14.62 -8.44 -8.87
CA GLN A 206 13.84 -9.66 -9.13
C GLN A 206 12.35 -9.45 -8.88
N PHE A 207 11.99 -8.63 -7.88
CA PHE A 207 10.62 -8.52 -7.39
C PHE A 207 10.10 -7.08 -7.44
N GLN A 208 10.14 -6.47 -8.63
CA GLN A 208 9.72 -5.08 -8.85
C GLN A 208 8.30 -4.78 -8.38
N GLU A 209 7.38 -5.75 -8.49
CA GLU A 209 5.96 -5.59 -8.12
C GLU A 209 5.70 -5.42 -6.61
N ILE A 210 6.65 -5.83 -5.77
CA ILE A 210 6.61 -5.68 -4.32
C ILE A 210 7.70 -4.74 -3.78
N ALA A 211 8.50 -4.13 -4.66
CA ALA A 211 9.64 -3.29 -4.26
C ALA A 211 9.25 -2.01 -3.50
N ASN A 212 8.03 -1.51 -3.65
CA ASN A 212 7.52 -0.34 -2.94
C ASN A 212 6.65 -0.67 -1.71
N TYR A 213 6.54 -1.94 -1.33
CA TYR A 213 5.78 -2.36 -0.15
C TYR A 213 6.65 -2.14 1.08
N LEU A 214 6.11 -1.46 2.10
CA LEU A 214 6.86 -1.25 3.34
C LEU A 214 7.14 -2.58 4.04
N GLU A 215 6.28 -3.56 3.81
CA GLU A 215 6.35 -4.93 4.28
C GLU A 215 7.55 -5.71 3.68
N ASN A 216 8.06 -5.29 2.51
CA ASN A 216 9.26 -5.85 1.88
C ASN A 216 10.56 -5.10 2.26
N LEU A 217 10.47 -4.09 3.14
CA LEU A 217 11.61 -3.27 3.56
C LEU A 217 11.93 -3.50 5.03
N ILE A 218 13.21 -3.59 5.35
CA ILE A 218 13.73 -3.72 6.71
C ILE A 218 14.87 -2.74 6.95
N VAL A 219 14.92 -2.09 8.11
CA VAL A 219 15.99 -1.16 8.47
C VAL A 219 17.10 -1.90 9.21
N LEU A 220 18.30 -1.85 8.63
CA LEU A 220 19.50 -2.56 9.06
C LEU A 220 20.66 -1.60 9.34
N THR A 221 21.61 -2.05 10.15
CA THR A 221 22.94 -1.41 10.22
C THR A 221 23.70 -1.60 8.90
N PRO A 222 24.71 -0.77 8.63
CA PRO A 222 25.59 -0.98 7.48
C PRO A 222 26.19 -2.40 7.43
N ASP A 223 26.65 -2.93 8.56
CA ASP A 223 27.26 -4.26 8.62
C ASP A 223 26.26 -5.37 8.33
N GLN A 224 25.05 -5.31 8.90
CA GLN A 224 23.99 -6.25 8.58
C GLN A 224 23.62 -6.22 7.09
N HIS A 225 23.62 -5.03 6.48
CA HIS A 225 23.32 -4.89 5.06
C HIS A 225 24.44 -5.46 4.18
N PHE A 226 25.69 -5.08 4.43
CA PHE A 226 26.83 -5.38 3.54
C PHE A 226 27.54 -6.70 3.83
N LEU A 227 27.44 -7.22 5.07
CA LEU A 227 28.13 -8.45 5.47
C LEU A 227 27.19 -9.64 5.62
N MET A 228 25.95 -9.41 6.09
CA MET A 228 24.97 -10.48 6.32
C MET A 228 24.00 -10.63 5.15
N ALA A 229 23.32 -9.56 4.74
CA ALA A 229 22.37 -9.63 3.62
C ALA A 229 23.07 -9.80 2.27
N HIS A 230 24.26 -9.23 2.11
CA HIS A 230 25.06 -9.28 0.89
C HIS A 230 26.47 -9.81 1.16
N PRO A 231 26.66 -11.10 1.51
CA PRO A 231 27.97 -11.62 1.90
C PRO A 231 29.06 -11.29 0.87
N LYS A 232 30.21 -10.82 1.37
CA LYS A 232 31.33 -10.30 0.57
C LYS A 232 30.97 -9.06 -0.28
N ASN A 233 30.01 -8.26 0.17
CA ASN A 233 29.51 -7.05 -0.50
C ASN A 233 28.87 -7.32 -1.87
N HIS A 234 28.42 -8.55 -2.15
CA HIS A 234 27.75 -8.90 -3.40
C HIS A 234 26.28 -8.46 -3.39
N THR A 235 26.05 -7.18 -3.66
CA THR A 235 24.70 -6.56 -3.62
C THR A 235 23.69 -7.11 -4.63
N HIS A 236 24.14 -7.92 -5.60
CA HIS A 236 23.28 -8.60 -6.56
C HIS A 236 22.54 -9.83 -6.00
N TYR A 237 23.00 -10.36 -4.86
CA TYR A 237 22.45 -11.56 -4.23
C TYR A 237 22.04 -11.26 -2.78
N VAL A 238 20.90 -11.80 -2.34
CA VAL A 238 20.49 -11.75 -0.94
C VAL A 238 20.72 -13.11 -0.31
N ASP A 239 21.47 -13.16 0.78
CA ASP A 239 21.71 -14.38 1.55
C ASP A 239 20.40 -15.00 2.03
N LYS A 240 20.17 -16.28 1.70
CA LYS A 240 18.90 -16.95 2.00
C LYS A 240 18.69 -17.15 3.49
N ASP A 241 19.76 -17.46 4.22
CA ASP A 241 19.69 -17.63 5.67
C ASP A 241 19.35 -16.31 6.37
N PHE A 242 19.97 -15.21 5.93
CA PHE A 242 19.68 -13.88 6.48
C PHE A 242 18.34 -13.32 6.00
N GLN A 243 17.89 -13.65 4.79
CA GLN A 243 16.56 -13.30 4.28
C GLN A 243 15.48 -13.85 5.22
N TYR A 244 15.63 -15.08 5.70
CA TYR A 244 14.74 -15.68 6.68
C TYR A 244 14.73 -14.90 8.01
N ILE A 245 15.90 -14.54 8.54
CA ILE A 245 16.00 -13.68 9.72
C ILE A 245 15.30 -12.34 9.50
N CYS A 246 15.46 -11.73 8.33
CA CYS A 246 14.79 -10.48 7.99
C CYS A 246 13.25 -10.63 7.99
N LEU A 247 12.71 -11.74 7.48
CA LEU A 247 11.27 -12.01 7.50
C LEU A 247 10.73 -12.14 8.93
N LEU A 248 11.42 -12.89 9.79
CA LEU A 248 11.03 -13.04 11.20
C LEU A 248 11.12 -11.71 11.96
N ALA A 249 12.20 -10.95 11.76
CA ALA A 249 12.34 -9.61 12.34
C ALA A 249 11.23 -8.67 11.86
N LYS A 250 10.86 -8.76 10.57
CA LYS A 250 9.77 -7.97 10.02
C LYS A 250 8.41 -8.32 10.63
N ILE A 251 8.16 -9.60 10.91
CA ILE A 251 6.95 -10.04 11.64
C ILE A 251 6.88 -9.40 13.02
N ASN A 252 7.99 -9.35 13.75
CA ASN A 252 8.05 -8.65 15.03
C ASN A 252 7.72 -7.15 14.91
N THR A 253 8.21 -6.47 13.86
CA THR A 253 7.83 -5.08 13.58
C THR A 253 6.34 -4.94 13.27
N LEU A 254 5.79 -5.83 12.43
CA LEU A 254 4.37 -5.85 12.07
C LEU A 254 3.46 -6.09 13.27
N ILE A 255 3.85 -6.98 14.18
CA ILE A 255 3.13 -7.21 15.44
C ILE A 255 3.07 -5.93 16.28
N ASN A 256 4.20 -5.23 16.43
CA ASN A 256 4.22 -3.97 17.20
C ASN A 256 3.30 -2.92 16.58
N ASP A 257 3.33 -2.74 15.26
CA ASP A 257 2.47 -1.77 14.58
C ASP A 257 0.99 -2.20 14.60
N LEU A 258 0.68 -3.43 14.20
CA LEU A 258 -0.70 -3.87 13.96
C LEU A 258 -1.45 -4.28 15.23
N ILE A 259 -0.77 -4.83 16.22
CA ILE A 259 -1.40 -5.29 17.47
C ILE A 259 -1.25 -4.25 18.58
N PHE A 260 -0.04 -3.73 18.82
CA PHE A 260 0.26 -2.98 20.05
C PHE A 260 0.25 -1.46 19.90
N ASN A 261 0.48 -0.92 18.70
CA ASN A 261 0.44 0.52 18.47
C ASN A 261 -1.03 1.01 18.39
N ASN A 262 -1.43 1.97 19.21
CA ASN A 262 -2.79 2.52 19.17
C ASN A 262 -2.96 3.69 18.18
N GLU A 263 -1.87 4.09 17.51
CA GLU A 263 -1.89 5.17 16.52
C GLU A 263 -2.23 4.67 15.10
N ASN A 264 -2.18 5.58 14.13
CA ASN A 264 -2.31 5.28 12.70
C ASN A 264 -1.34 4.19 12.28
N LYS A 265 -1.89 3.00 11.97
CA LYS A 265 -1.15 1.82 11.52
C LYS A 265 -0.34 2.13 10.25
N THR A 266 0.96 1.85 10.32
CA THR A 266 1.92 2.10 9.23
C THR A 266 1.95 0.94 8.25
N TYR A 267 1.73 -0.28 8.72
CA TYR A 267 1.81 -1.51 7.93
C TYR A 267 0.43 -2.10 7.62
N SER A 268 0.40 -3.16 6.81
CA SER A 268 -0.80 -3.91 6.48
C SER A 268 -0.49 -5.40 6.41
N PHE A 269 -1.26 -6.19 7.14
CA PHE A 269 -1.13 -7.65 7.15
C PHE A 269 -1.38 -8.26 5.76
N GLU A 270 -2.43 -7.81 5.07
CA GLU A 270 -2.72 -8.20 3.68
C GLU A 270 -1.57 -7.90 2.71
N ASN A 271 -0.94 -6.73 2.84
CA ASN A 271 0.23 -6.40 2.03
C ASN A 271 1.42 -7.31 2.35
N PHE A 272 1.58 -7.72 3.61
CA PHE A 272 2.65 -8.65 3.99
C PHE A 272 2.39 -10.05 3.41
N LYS A 273 1.17 -10.57 3.48
CA LYS A 273 0.77 -11.82 2.81
C LYS A 273 1.11 -11.79 1.31
N LYS A 274 0.84 -10.65 0.66
CA LYS A 274 1.21 -10.45 -0.75
C LYS A 274 2.73 -10.47 -0.96
N VAL A 275 3.50 -9.77 -0.13
CA VAL A 275 4.96 -9.76 -0.19
C VAL A 275 5.52 -11.19 -0.07
N LEU A 276 5.00 -11.99 0.87
CA LEU A 276 5.42 -13.37 1.06
C LEU A 276 5.08 -14.26 -0.14
N ASN A 277 3.83 -14.25 -0.60
CA ASN A 277 3.40 -15.04 -1.76
C ASN A 277 4.25 -14.74 -3.00
N VAL A 278 4.51 -13.45 -3.28
CA VAL A 278 5.32 -13.04 -4.44
C VAL A 278 6.80 -13.40 -4.24
N GLY A 279 7.38 -13.02 -3.11
CA GLY A 279 8.80 -13.19 -2.84
C GLY A 279 9.25 -14.64 -2.69
N LEU A 280 8.36 -15.50 -2.18
CA LEU A 280 8.59 -16.95 -2.03
C LEU A 280 7.98 -17.76 -3.17
N ASN A 281 7.36 -17.11 -4.16
CA ASN A 281 6.72 -17.74 -5.32
C ASN A 281 5.72 -18.85 -4.91
N THR A 282 4.78 -18.50 -4.03
CA THR A 282 3.75 -19.39 -3.49
C THR A 282 2.40 -18.66 -3.38
N ASN A 283 1.32 -19.39 -3.09
CA ASN A 283 0.00 -18.85 -2.76
C ASN A 283 -0.46 -19.24 -1.35
N GLU A 284 0.40 -19.92 -0.59
CA GLU A 284 0.08 -20.51 0.70
C GLU A 284 -0.32 -19.51 1.78
N PHE A 285 0.07 -18.24 1.64
CA PHE A 285 -0.27 -17.20 2.60
C PHE A 285 -1.64 -16.59 2.36
N GLN A 286 -2.28 -16.82 1.19
CA GLN A 286 -3.47 -16.06 0.79
C GLN A 286 -4.66 -16.19 1.75
N ASN A 287 -4.88 -17.40 2.27
CA ASN A 287 -6.04 -17.75 3.10
C ASN A 287 -5.74 -17.74 4.61
N ILE A 288 -4.63 -17.13 5.03
CA ILE A 288 -4.34 -16.95 6.46
C ILE A 288 -5.25 -15.85 7.02
N ASP A 289 -5.86 -16.13 8.16
CA ASP A 289 -6.72 -15.22 8.89
C ASP A 289 -5.98 -13.94 9.29
N GLU A 290 -6.72 -12.83 9.38
CA GLU A 290 -6.17 -11.50 9.67
C GLU A 290 -5.44 -11.51 11.03
N LEU A 291 -4.17 -11.06 11.04
CA LEU A 291 -3.27 -11.02 12.19
C LEU A 291 -2.84 -12.40 12.75
N ASP A 292 -3.08 -13.51 12.05
CA ASP A 292 -2.54 -14.81 12.44
C ASP A 292 -1.05 -14.94 12.06
N PHE A 293 -0.21 -14.28 12.85
CA PHE A 293 1.25 -14.30 12.67
C PHE A 293 1.87 -15.66 12.99
N LEU A 294 1.24 -16.50 13.80
CA LEU A 294 1.77 -17.82 14.17
C LEU A 294 1.74 -18.75 12.95
N THR A 295 0.62 -18.80 12.24
CA THR A 295 0.51 -19.55 10.97
C THR A 295 1.46 -19.01 9.90
N VAL A 296 1.68 -17.69 9.85
CA VAL A 296 2.67 -17.10 8.94
C VAL A 296 4.08 -17.57 9.26
N ILE A 297 4.49 -17.58 10.55
CA ILE A 297 5.81 -18.06 10.96
C ILE A 297 5.97 -19.53 10.59
N GLN A 298 4.99 -20.38 10.91
CA GLN A 298 5.03 -21.81 10.59
C GLN A 298 5.25 -22.05 9.10
N LYS A 299 4.51 -21.36 8.22
CA LYS A 299 4.69 -21.51 6.77
C LYS A 299 6.04 -21.01 6.26
N ILE A 300 6.58 -19.93 6.84
CA ILE A 300 7.94 -19.48 6.51
C ILE A 300 8.95 -20.54 6.96
N ASP A 301 8.79 -21.07 8.18
CA ASP A 301 9.64 -22.12 8.73
C ASP A 301 9.61 -23.38 7.87
N ASP A 302 8.44 -23.79 7.36
CA ASP A 302 8.30 -24.93 6.45
C ASP A 302 9.09 -24.70 5.15
N ILE A 303 9.00 -23.51 4.55
CA ILE A 303 9.67 -23.16 3.29
C ILE A 303 11.21 -23.09 3.46
N TYR A 304 11.70 -22.56 4.58
CA TYR A 304 13.14 -22.41 4.82
C TYR A 304 13.77 -23.62 5.53
N GLY A 305 12.98 -24.36 6.30
CA GLY A 305 13.40 -25.45 7.18
C GLY A 305 13.79 -26.74 6.46
N GLU A 306 13.44 -26.90 5.18
CA GLU A 306 13.91 -28.02 4.35
C GLU A 306 15.42 -27.94 4.03
N SER A 307 16.03 -26.76 4.19
CA SER A 307 17.46 -26.54 3.95
C SER A 307 18.28 -26.68 5.23
N LYS A 308 19.58 -27.04 5.09
CA LYS A 308 20.55 -27.28 6.19
C LYS A 308 20.44 -26.25 7.32
N GLN A 309 20.93 -26.60 8.52
CA GLN A 309 20.96 -25.73 9.70
C GLN A 309 21.41 -24.30 9.35
N ASN A 310 20.49 -23.34 9.53
CA ASN A 310 20.67 -21.92 9.20
C ASN A 310 21.85 -21.34 9.97
N GLN A 311 22.73 -20.58 9.31
CA GLN A 311 23.94 -20.02 9.94
C GLN A 311 23.65 -19.00 11.06
N TYR A 312 22.41 -18.53 11.19
CA TYR A 312 21.95 -17.58 12.20
C TYR A 312 20.93 -18.22 13.18
N ASP A 313 20.99 -19.53 13.42
CA ASP A 313 19.99 -20.25 14.22
C ASP A 313 19.78 -19.66 15.62
N ASN A 314 20.84 -19.21 16.30
CA ASN A 314 20.74 -18.53 17.61
C ASN A 314 19.88 -17.26 17.53
N LEU A 315 20.05 -16.47 16.47
CA LEU A 315 19.30 -15.24 16.24
C LEU A 315 17.83 -15.55 15.89
N LYS A 316 17.62 -16.59 15.07
CA LYS A 316 16.29 -17.12 14.73
C LYS A 316 15.50 -17.47 16.00
N GLN A 317 16.10 -18.29 16.87
CA GLN A 317 15.48 -18.73 18.12
C GLN A 317 15.16 -17.54 19.05
N LEU A 318 16.06 -16.55 19.13
CA LEU A 318 15.83 -15.35 19.92
C LEU A 318 14.64 -14.53 19.42
N ILE A 319 14.55 -14.31 18.10
CA ILE A 319 13.46 -13.55 17.48
C ILE A 319 12.13 -14.28 17.70
N ILE A 320 12.07 -15.59 17.44
CA ILE A 320 10.85 -16.40 17.63
C ILE A 320 10.42 -16.35 19.10
N LYS A 321 11.35 -16.56 20.04
CA LYS A 321 11.05 -16.47 21.48
C LYS A 321 10.47 -15.10 21.85
N ASN A 322 11.04 -14.02 21.33
CA ASN A 322 10.54 -12.66 21.57
C ASN A 322 9.11 -12.47 21.00
N ILE A 323 8.84 -13.00 19.80
CA ILE A 323 7.51 -12.94 19.19
C ILE A 323 6.48 -13.71 20.03
N LEU A 324 6.81 -14.95 20.41
CA LEU A 324 5.92 -15.80 21.21
C LEU A 324 5.61 -15.14 22.56
N ASN A 325 6.62 -14.64 23.27
CA ASN A 325 6.43 -13.93 24.53
C ASN A 325 5.51 -12.71 24.38
N LYS A 326 5.60 -11.97 23.27
CA LYS A 326 4.70 -10.83 23.02
C LYS A 326 3.26 -11.27 22.79
N LEU A 327 3.06 -12.32 21.99
CA LEU A 327 1.73 -12.83 21.67
C LEU A 327 1.05 -13.50 22.87
N SER A 328 1.82 -14.11 23.78
CA SER A 328 1.31 -14.71 25.02
C SER A 328 0.92 -13.69 26.11
N ASN A 329 1.47 -12.46 26.05
CA ASN A 329 1.15 -11.38 26.99
C ASN A 329 0.04 -10.44 26.49
N LYS A 330 -0.74 -10.88 25.50
CA LYS A 330 -1.94 -10.23 24.97
C LYS A 330 -3.16 -10.71 25.75
#